data_AF-A0A2E1IYE9-F1
#
_entry.id   AF-A0A2E1IYE9-F1
#
_cell.length_a   1.000
_cell.length_b   1.000
_cell.length_c   1.000
_cell.angle_alpha   90.00
_cell.angle_beta   90.00
_cell.angle_gamma   90.00
#
_symmetry.space_group_name_H-M   'P 1'
#
loop_
_entity.id
_entity.type
_entity.pdbx_description
1 polymer ?
#
loop_
_entity_poly.entity_id
_entity_poly.type
_entity_poly.pdbx_seq_one_letter_code
_entity_poly.pdbx_strand_id
1 'polypeptide(L)'
;MKSFIIAKKEIMDLTRDRRTMIMMFVVPFVAMPLIFSLMFNLQKNMQQKAEQKNLKVAIFGSEYAPDLNKAFTNSEDITVFNDMSIDSIENYIKDEILDAVITIDKNYKSMILNNGQAIITVQFKGTETTGVTKERVRSVIGSIEQKIINNRMMELKIKPQILQAYNLKILDILEKKPVDQRFYFPIQFLNGFNIVKFQNTEKKGIIKIYDI
;
A
#
# COMPACT_ATOMS: atom_id res chain seq x y z
N MET A 1 -38.88 -23.77 36.05
CA MET A 1 -38.80 -24.61 34.83
C MET A 1 -39.84 -24.31 33.74
N LYS A 2 -40.94 -23.56 34.01
CA LYS A 2 -41.95 -23.24 32.98
C LYS A 2 -41.49 -22.22 31.93
N SER A 3 -40.68 -21.23 32.32
CA SER A 3 -40.21 -20.17 31.42
C SER A 3 -39.34 -20.69 30.26
N PHE A 4 -38.56 -21.76 30.48
CA PHE A 4 -37.73 -22.36 29.43
C PHE A 4 -38.57 -23.06 28.35
N ILE A 5 -39.70 -23.66 28.74
CA ILE A 5 -40.64 -24.30 27.82
C ILE A 5 -41.33 -23.25 26.95
N ILE A 6 -41.71 -22.12 27.55
CA ILE A 6 -42.33 -20.98 26.84
C ILE A 6 -41.29 -20.36 25.89
N ALA A 7 -40.07 -20.07 26.36
CA ALA A 7 -39.00 -19.54 25.51
C ALA A 7 -38.67 -20.46 24.32
N LYS A 8 -38.62 -21.78 24.54
CA LYS A 8 -38.43 -22.76 23.47
C LYS A 8 -39.57 -22.72 22.45
N LYS A 9 -40.82 -22.51 22.89
CA LYS A 9 -41.97 -22.38 22.00
C LYS A 9 -41.85 -21.12 21.13
N GLU A 10 -41.55 -19.98 21.73
CA GLU A 10 -41.39 -18.71 21.02
C GLU A 10 -40.24 -18.77 20.00
N ILE A 11 -39.09 -19.34 20.37
CA ILE A 11 -37.96 -19.53 19.44
C ILE A 11 -38.35 -20.46 18.29
N MET A 12 -39.08 -21.54 18.58
CA MET A 12 -39.53 -22.49 17.56
C MET A 12 -40.52 -21.85 16.58
N ASP A 13 -41.44 -21.03 17.10
CA ASP A 13 -42.40 -20.28 16.28
C ASP A 13 -41.69 -19.24 15.40
N LEU A 14 -40.68 -18.54 15.93
CA LEU A 14 -39.81 -17.63 15.16
C LEU A 14 -39.01 -18.36 14.07
N THR A 15 -38.48 -19.55 14.37
CA THR A 15 -37.72 -20.35 13.38
C THR A 15 -38.57 -20.99 12.30
N ARG A 16 -39.89 -21.08 12.50
CA ARG A 16 -40.82 -21.61 11.50
C ARG A 16 -41.11 -20.61 10.41
N ASP A 17 -40.94 -19.31 10.70
CA ASP A 17 -40.95 -18.25 9.70
C ASP A 17 -39.63 -18.23 8.92
N ARG A 18 -39.54 -19.17 7.97
CA ARG A 18 -38.36 -19.33 7.10
C ARG A 18 -38.08 -18.08 6.28
N ARG A 19 -39.08 -17.30 5.90
CA ARG A 19 -38.89 -16.08 5.11
C ARG A 19 -38.13 -15.05 5.93
N THR A 20 -38.59 -14.80 7.15
CA THR A 20 -37.95 -13.86 8.06
C THR A 20 -36.57 -14.34 8.50
N MET A 21 -36.40 -15.63 8.80
CA MET A 21 -35.08 -16.20 9.11
C MET A 21 -34.09 -16.15 7.96
N ILE A 22 -34.52 -16.42 6.73
CA ILE A 22 -33.66 -16.31 5.53
C ILE A 22 -33.22 -14.86 5.34
N MET A 23 -34.13 -13.90 5.47
CA MET A 23 -33.79 -12.47 5.34
C MET A 23 -32.86 -11.97 6.45
N MET A 24 -32.98 -12.48 7.66
CA MET A 24 -32.18 -12.02 8.80
C MET A 24 -30.80 -12.68 8.89
N PHE A 25 -30.65 -13.93 8.45
CA PHE A 25 -29.39 -14.67 8.52
C PHE A 25 -28.80 -14.96 7.14
N VAL A 26 -29.54 -15.63 6.26
CA VAL A 26 -28.97 -16.09 4.99
C VAL A 26 -28.63 -14.92 4.06
N VAL A 27 -29.53 -13.93 3.97
CA VAL A 27 -29.32 -12.76 3.11
C VAL A 27 -28.10 -11.96 3.52
N PRO A 28 -27.89 -11.51 4.77
CA PRO A 28 -26.67 -10.77 5.11
C PRO A 28 -25.41 -11.60 4.94
N PHE A 29 -25.44 -12.90 5.24
CA PHE A 29 -24.27 -13.78 5.05
C PHE A 29 -23.92 -14.02 3.58
N VAL A 30 -24.85 -13.87 2.65
CA VAL A 30 -24.59 -14.02 1.20
C VAL A 30 -24.38 -12.67 0.52
N ALA A 31 -25.26 -11.70 0.80
CA ALA A 31 -25.24 -10.38 0.19
C ALA A 31 -24.03 -9.56 0.64
N MET A 32 -23.64 -9.60 1.93
CA MET A 32 -22.48 -8.83 2.39
C MET A 32 -21.19 -9.28 1.70
N PRO A 33 -20.81 -10.59 1.66
CA PRO A 33 -19.62 -11.01 0.93
C PRO A 33 -19.66 -10.66 -0.55
N LEU A 34 -20.83 -10.72 -1.20
CA LEU A 34 -20.98 -10.35 -2.60
C LEU A 34 -20.74 -8.84 -2.82
N ILE A 35 -21.35 -7.99 -2.00
CA ILE A 35 -21.17 -6.53 -2.07
C ILE A 35 -19.72 -6.17 -1.76
N PHE A 36 -19.13 -6.74 -0.69
CA PHE A 36 -17.73 -6.51 -0.36
C PHE A 36 -16.81 -6.99 -1.48
N SER A 37 -17.04 -8.17 -2.05
CA SER A 37 -16.23 -8.68 -3.16
C SER A 37 -16.30 -7.72 -4.36
N LEU A 38 -17.49 -7.23 -4.71
CA LEU A 38 -17.65 -6.23 -5.76
C LEU A 38 -16.87 -4.94 -5.44
N MET A 39 -17.01 -4.41 -4.23
CA MET A 39 -16.28 -3.21 -3.79
C MET A 39 -14.76 -3.42 -3.79
N PHE A 40 -14.27 -4.54 -3.28
CA PHE A 40 -12.84 -4.89 -3.27
C PHE A 40 -12.29 -5.01 -4.69
N ASN A 41 -13.03 -5.61 -5.62
CA ASN A 41 -12.62 -5.69 -7.01
C ASN A 41 -12.58 -4.32 -7.69
N LEU A 42 -13.56 -3.45 -7.44
CA LEU A 42 -13.55 -2.07 -7.92
C LEU A 42 -12.34 -1.29 -7.38
N GLN A 43 -12.09 -1.39 -6.06
CA GLN A 43 -10.96 -0.74 -5.42
C GLN A 43 -9.62 -1.27 -5.96
N LYS A 44 -9.49 -2.59 -6.12
CA LYS A 44 -8.31 -3.23 -6.71
C LYS A 44 -8.08 -2.75 -8.14
N ASN A 45 -9.12 -2.66 -8.96
CA ASN A 45 -9.01 -2.16 -10.33
C ASN A 45 -8.61 -0.69 -10.37
N MET A 46 -9.13 0.15 -9.47
CA MET A 46 -8.71 1.54 -9.35
C MET A 46 -7.25 1.66 -8.90
N GLN A 47 -6.85 0.87 -7.91
CA GLN A 47 -5.48 0.81 -7.43
C GLN A 47 -4.53 0.32 -8.53
N GLN A 48 -4.88 -0.73 -9.25
CA GLN A 48 -4.10 -1.25 -10.38
C GLN A 48 -3.98 -0.24 -11.52
N LYS A 49 -5.06 0.49 -11.84
CA LYS A 49 -4.99 1.58 -12.83
C LYS A 49 -4.08 2.71 -12.37
N ALA A 50 -4.07 3.03 -11.07
CA ALA A 50 -3.14 4.01 -10.50
C ALA A 50 -1.69 3.48 -10.46
N GLU A 51 -1.49 2.19 -10.17
CA GLU A 51 -0.21 1.45 -10.28
C GLU A 51 0.35 1.47 -11.68
N GLN A 52 -0.48 1.19 -12.69
CA GLN A 52 -0.10 1.17 -14.10
C GLN A 52 0.03 2.55 -14.74
N LYS A 53 -0.45 3.61 -14.08
CA LYS A 53 -0.26 4.97 -14.59
C LYS A 53 1.19 5.39 -14.33
N ASN A 54 1.98 5.49 -15.39
CA ASN A 54 3.29 6.15 -15.36
C ASN A 54 3.12 7.57 -14.84
N LEU A 55 3.78 7.87 -13.73
CA LEU A 55 3.70 9.16 -13.07
C LEU A 55 4.53 10.18 -13.83
N LYS A 56 3.89 11.26 -14.29
CA LYS A 56 4.57 12.33 -15.02
C LYS A 56 5.06 13.39 -14.05
N VAL A 57 6.38 13.52 -13.91
CA VAL A 57 7.00 14.44 -12.95
C VAL A 57 7.92 15.42 -13.69
N ALA A 58 7.81 16.71 -13.41
CA ALA A 58 8.82 17.68 -13.82
C ALA A 58 9.75 18.03 -12.64
N ILE A 59 11.06 18.12 -12.90
CA ILE A 59 12.05 18.46 -11.87
C ILE A 59 12.80 19.73 -12.28
N PHE A 60 12.66 20.77 -11.47
CA PHE A 60 13.37 22.03 -11.61
C PHE A 60 14.51 22.12 -10.60
N GLY A 61 15.67 22.62 -11.05
CA GLY A 61 16.88 22.65 -10.23
C GLY A 61 17.56 21.29 -10.11
N SER A 62 17.39 20.41 -11.11
CA SER A 62 17.98 19.06 -11.14
C SER A 62 19.51 19.11 -11.08
N GLU A 63 20.12 20.20 -11.54
CA GLU A 63 21.54 20.50 -11.45
C GLU A 63 22.05 20.65 -10.00
N TYR A 64 21.20 21.06 -9.07
CA TYR A 64 21.56 21.21 -7.66
C TYR A 64 21.52 19.87 -6.90
N ALA A 65 20.73 18.90 -7.38
CA ALA A 65 20.57 17.58 -6.77
C ALA A 65 20.62 16.45 -7.82
N PRO A 66 21.79 16.18 -8.44
CA PRO A 66 21.92 15.18 -9.50
C PRO A 66 21.57 13.77 -9.03
N ASP A 67 21.83 13.44 -7.76
CA ASP A 67 21.49 12.13 -7.19
C ASP A 67 19.98 11.94 -7.03
N LEU A 68 19.26 13.02 -6.69
CA LEU A 68 17.80 13.02 -6.61
C LEU A 68 17.20 12.87 -8.00
N ASN A 69 17.69 13.63 -8.97
CA ASN A 69 17.26 13.52 -10.37
C ASN A 69 17.43 12.08 -10.90
N LYS A 70 18.62 11.48 -10.69
CA LYS A 70 18.89 10.09 -11.06
C LYS A 70 17.94 9.10 -10.39
N ALA A 71 17.60 9.30 -9.12
CA ALA A 71 16.67 8.41 -8.42
C ALA A 71 15.26 8.44 -9.06
N PHE A 72 14.79 9.63 -9.45
CA PHE A 72 13.53 9.76 -10.17
C PHE A 72 13.60 9.17 -11.59
N THR A 73 14.66 9.42 -12.34
CA THR A 73 14.82 8.87 -13.71
C THR A 73 14.96 7.34 -13.73
N ASN A 74 15.55 6.75 -12.70
CA ASN A 74 15.72 5.30 -12.59
C ASN A 74 14.48 4.57 -12.05
N SER A 75 13.43 5.29 -11.68
CA SER A 75 12.19 4.69 -11.17
C SER A 75 11.33 4.20 -12.34
N GLU A 76 11.02 2.91 -12.40
CA GLU A 76 10.30 2.28 -13.52
C GLU A 76 8.92 2.90 -13.79
N ASP A 77 8.24 3.37 -12.73
CA ASP A 77 6.88 3.91 -12.80
C ASP A 77 6.82 5.44 -12.91
N ILE A 78 7.95 6.12 -13.12
CA ILE A 78 8.05 7.59 -13.15
C ILE A 78 8.71 8.05 -14.46
N THR A 79 8.01 8.90 -15.19
CA THR A 79 8.55 9.60 -16.36
C THR A 79 8.92 11.03 -15.98
N VAL A 80 10.22 11.36 -16.09
CA VAL A 80 10.75 12.69 -15.74
C VAL A 80 10.81 13.59 -16.97
N PHE A 81 10.27 14.80 -16.85
CA PHE A 81 10.34 15.87 -17.85
C PHE A 81 11.29 16.97 -17.37
N ASN A 82 12.44 17.13 -18.05
CA ASN A 82 13.47 18.10 -17.65
C ASN A 82 13.43 19.40 -18.47
N ASP A 83 12.82 19.40 -19.66
CA ASP A 83 12.87 20.52 -20.60
C ASP A 83 11.59 21.37 -20.59
N MET A 84 11.17 21.84 -19.41
CA MET A 84 9.97 22.68 -19.28
C MET A 84 10.28 24.03 -18.63
N SER A 85 9.54 25.07 -19.00
CA SER A 85 9.69 26.42 -18.43
C SER A 85 8.98 26.53 -17.07
N ILE A 86 9.62 27.24 -16.13
CA ILE A 86 9.08 27.51 -14.78
C ILE A 86 7.78 28.31 -14.83
N ASP A 87 7.65 29.21 -15.82
CA ASP A 87 6.49 30.11 -15.97
C ASP A 87 5.21 29.38 -16.38
N SER A 88 5.37 28.15 -16.88
CA SER A 88 4.27 27.30 -17.34
C SER A 88 3.88 26.24 -16.33
N ILE A 89 4.48 26.18 -15.13
CA ILE A 89 4.18 25.15 -14.11
C ILE A 89 2.69 25.09 -13.79
N GLU A 90 2.07 26.23 -13.50
CA GLU A 90 0.64 26.27 -13.20
C GLU A 90 -0.20 25.77 -14.38
N ASN A 91 0.19 26.11 -15.61
CA ASN A 91 -0.52 25.70 -16.81
C ASN A 91 -0.34 24.20 -17.07
N TYR A 92 0.86 23.64 -16.90
CA TYR A 92 1.10 22.20 -17.06
C TYR A 92 0.37 21.35 -16.03
N ILE A 93 0.20 21.86 -14.81
CA ILE A 93 -0.60 21.19 -13.77
C ILE A 93 -2.10 21.35 -14.07
N LYS A 94 -2.55 22.53 -14.51
CA LYS A 94 -3.96 22.81 -14.88
C LYS A 94 -4.41 22.04 -16.12
N ASP A 95 -3.55 21.92 -17.13
CA ASP A 95 -3.80 21.23 -18.40
C ASP A 95 -3.62 19.70 -18.27
N GLU A 96 -3.43 19.20 -17.04
CA GLU A 96 -3.28 17.78 -16.71
C GLU A 96 -2.10 17.05 -17.38
N ILE A 97 -1.10 17.82 -17.82
CA ILE A 97 0.08 17.29 -18.51
C ILE A 97 1.04 16.62 -17.50
N LEU A 98 1.11 17.17 -16.28
CA LEU A 98 1.93 16.66 -15.19
C LEU A 98 1.11 16.20 -13.98
N ASP A 99 1.57 15.15 -13.32
CA ASP A 99 0.99 14.67 -12.06
C ASP A 99 1.66 15.33 -10.83
N ALA A 100 2.95 15.68 -10.93
CA ALA A 100 3.68 16.41 -9.90
C ALA A 100 4.81 17.29 -10.47
N VAL A 101 5.15 18.35 -9.74
CA VAL A 101 6.28 19.23 -10.00
C VAL A 101 7.15 19.30 -8.76
N ILE A 102 8.45 19.06 -8.94
CA ILE A 102 9.45 19.10 -7.88
C ILE A 102 10.37 20.29 -8.16
N THR A 103 10.50 21.18 -7.18
CA THR A 103 11.40 22.33 -7.25
C THR A 103 12.46 22.18 -6.16
N ILE A 104 13.72 22.14 -6.59
CA ILE A 104 14.89 22.05 -5.72
C ILE A 104 15.48 23.45 -5.55
N ASP A 105 15.66 23.89 -4.29
CA ASP A 105 16.29 25.18 -4.03
C ASP A 105 17.77 25.18 -4.47
N LYS A 106 18.24 26.31 -5.00
CA LYS A 106 19.64 26.48 -5.44
C LYS A 106 20.67 26.20 -4.35
N ASN A 107 20.30 26.37 -3.07
CA ASN A 107 21.15 26.12 -1.93
C ASN A 107 21.13 24.64 -1.49
N TYR A 108 20.44 23.74 -2.20
CA TYR A 108 20.33 22.33 -1.84
C TYR A 108 21.71 21.72 -1.57
N LYS A 109 22.62 21.83 -2.54
CA LYS A 109 23.96 21.24 -2.45
C LYS A 109 24.76 21.79 -1.28
N SER A 110 24.75 23.10 -1.07
CA SER A 110 25.48 23.74 0.03
C SER A 110 24.88 23.38 1.40
N MET A 111 23.56 23.30 1.51
CA MET A 111 22.89 22.88 2.74
C MET A 111 23.22 21.42 3.07
N ILE A 112 23.18 20.52 2.09
CA ILE A 112 23.50 19.11 2.35
C ILE A 112 24.96 18.94 2.82
N LEU A 113 25.91 19.61 2.16
CA LEU A 113 27.34 19.57 2.52
C LEU A 113 27.65 20.16 3.89
N ASN A 114 26.90 21.17 4.34
CA ASN A 114 27.08 21.79 5.65
C ASN A 114 26.26 21.12 6.77
N ASN A 115 25.79 19.88 6.57
CA ASN A 115 24.91 19.17 7.50
C ASN A 115 23.58 19.90 7.82
N GLY A 116 23.18 20.84 6.98
CA GLY A 116 21.92 21.58 7.07
C GLY A 116 20.73 20.86 6.44
N GLN A 117 19.58 21.53 6.44
CA GLN A 117 18.36 21.03 5.82
C GLN A 117 18.13 21.75 4.49
N ALA A 118 18.12 20.99 3.40
CA ALA A 118 17.78 21.52 2.09
C ALA A 118 16.25 21.58 1.90
N ILE A 119 15.79 22.55 1.11
CA ILE A 119 14.36 22.72 0.80
C ILE A 119 14.07 22.06 -0.55
N ILE A 120 13.10 21.14 -0.55
CA ILE A 120 12.49 20.57 -1.74
C ILE A 120 10.99 20.86 -1.66
N THR A 121 10.44 21.50 -2.67
CA THR A 121 9.00 21.77 -2.77
C THR A 121 8.38 20.82 -3.77
N VAL A 122 7.32 20.11 -3.38
CA VAL A 122 6.56 19.22 -4.27
C VAL A 122 5.14 19.75 -4.41
N GLN A 123 4.73 20.03 -5.65
CA GLN A 123 3.39 20.45 -6.01
C GLN A 123 2.71 19.31 -6.77
N PHE A 124 1.49 18.97 -6.41
CA PHE A 124 0.73 17.88 -7.02
C PHE A 124 -0.47 18.38 -7.82
N LYS A 125 -0.96 17.57 -8.76
CA LYS A 125 -2.19 17.83 -9.52
C LYS A 125 -3.43 17.89 -8.62
N GLY A 126 -3.81 19.08 -8.18
CA GLY A 126 -5.12 19.40 -7.59
C GLY A 126 -5.69 18.38 -6.57
N THR A 127 -7.02 18.35 -6.46
CA THR A 127 -7.75 17.46 -5.53
C THR A 127 -7.82 16.00 -6.00
N GLU A 128 -7.44 15.72 -7.25
CA GLU A 128 -7.48 14.38 -7.85
C GLU A 128 -6.22 13.53 -7.58
N THR A 129 -5.18 14.12 -6.99
CA THR A 129 -3.95 13.37 -6.68
C THR A 129 -4.24 12.29 -5.64
N THR A 130 -4.11 11.03 -6.07
CA THR A 130 -4.28 9.87 -5.19
C THR A 130 -3.21 9.81 -4.10
N GLY A 131 -3.55 9.20 -2.96
CA GLY A 131 -2.55 8.93 -1.91
C GLY A 131 -1.36 8.11 -2.41
N VAL A 132 -1.59 7.22 -3.38
CA VAL A 132 -0.55 6.39 -4.01
C VAL A 132 0.48 7.25 -4.74
N THR A 133 0.04 8.28 -5.48
CA THR A 133 0.94 9.21 -6.18
C THR A 133 1.86 9.95 -5.21
N LYS A 134 1.29 10.47 -4.12
CA LYS A 134 2.07 11.19 -3.09
C LYS A 134 3.10 10.26 -2.44
N GLU A 135 2.69 9.03 -2.15
CA GLU A 135 3.55 8.04 -1.51
C GLU A 135 4.72 7.63 -2.40
N ARG A 136 4.51 7.47 -3.71
CA ARG A 136 5.62 7.18 -4.64
C ARG A 136 6.67 8.28 -4.66
N VAL A 137 6.25 9.54 -4.79
CA VAL A 137 7.18 10.68 -4.77
C VAL A 137 7.92 10.75 -3.43
N ARG A 138 7.19 10.55 -2.32
CA ARG A 138 7.77 10.54 -0.97
C ARG A 138 8.77 9.40 -0.78
N SER A 139 8.48 8.21 -1.28
CA SER A 139 9.36 7.04 -1.22
C SER A 139 10.69 7.30 -1.94
N VAL A 140 10.67 7.89 -3.13
CA VAL A 140 11.90 8.22 -3.87
C VAL A 140 12.72 9.26 -3.11
N ILE A 141 12.10 10.34 -2.63
CA ILE A 141 12.77 11.38 -1.83
C ILE A 141 13.36 10.79 -0.54
N GLY A 142 12.56 9.99 0.18
CA GLY A 142 12.97 9.33 1.42
C GLY A 142 14.17 8.40 1.22
N SER A 143 14.24 7.69 0.09
CA SER A 143 15.40 6.84 -0.22
C SER A 143 16.71 7.62 -0.34
N ILE A 144 16.65 8.86 -0.87
CA ILE A 144 17.81 9.76 -0.96
C ILE A 144 18.12 10.38 0.39
N GLU A 145 17.10 10.77 1.14
CA GLU A 145 17.26 11.26 2.52
C GLU A 145 18.01 10.24 3.39
N GLN A 146 17.62 8.96 3.34
CA GLN A 146 18.30 7.90 4.10
C GLN A 146 19.78 7.75 3.69
N LYS A 147 20.11 7.89 2.40
CA LYS A 147 21.51 7.90 1.94
C LYS A 147 22.28 9.08 2.53
N ILE A 148 21.69 10.27 2.53
CA ILE A 148 22.30 11.48 3.12
C ILE A 148 22.51 11.29 4.62
N ILE A 149 21.50 10.80 5.35
CA ILE A 149 21.60 10.51 6.79
C ILE A 149 22.76 9.54 7.04
N ASN A 150 22.81 8.41 6.33
CA ASN A 150 23.87 7.42 6.52
C ASN A 150 25.26 8.00 6.27
N ASN A 151 25.44 8.81 5.23
CA ASN A 151 26.72 9.48 4.96
C ASN A 151 27.13 10.42 6.10
N ARG A 152 26.20 11.25 6.59
CA ARG A 152 26.43 12.15 7.73
C ARG A 152 26.82 11.39 8.99
N MET A 153 26.18 10.26 9.25
CA MET A 153 26.50 9.42 10.40
C MET A 153 27.93 8.88 10.33
N MET A 154 28.37 8.47 9.15
CA MET A 154 29.75 8.02 8.94
C MET A 154 30.75 9.16 9.14
N GLU A 155 30.49 10.33 8.56
CA GLU A 155 31.36 11.50 8.66
C GLU A 155 31.47 12.04 10.10
N LEU A 156 30.35 12.13 10.80
CA LEU A 156 30.27 12.60 12.18
C LEU A 156 30.59 11.50 13.21
N LYS A 157 30.90 10.28 12.76
CA LYS A 157 31.18 9.11 13.61
C LYS A 157 30.06 8.81 14.62
N ILE A 158 28.81 9.08 14.23
CA ILE A 158 27.62 8.83 15.04
C ILE A 158 27.18 7.39 14.81
N LYS A 159 26.96 6.65 15.89
CA LYS A 159 26.48 5.28 15.83
C LYS A 159 24.97 5.23 15.52
N PRO A 160 24.50 4.35 14.60
CA PRO A 160 23.06 4.21 14.26
C PRO A 160 22.13 4.05 15.45
N GLN A 161 22.59 3.37 16.51
CA GLN A 161 21.83 3.13 17.73
C GLN A 161 21.47 4.40 18.50
N ILE A 162 22.11 5.53 18.23
CA ILE A 162 21.80 6.81 18.87
C ILE A 162 20.49 7.39 18.32
N LEU A 163 20.19 7.15 17.03
CA LEU A 163 18.96 7.59 16.39
C LEU A 163 17.86 6.51 16.47
N GLN A 164 18.25 5.25 16.29
CA GLN A 164 17.33 4.11 16.32
C GLN A 164 17.18 3.58 17.75
N ALA A 165 16.20 4.11 18.47
CA ALA A 165 16.00 3.82 19.90
C ALA A 165 15.57 2.38 20.20
N TYR A 166 15.00 1.66 19.23
CA TYR A 166 14.56 0.28 19.42
C TYR A 166 14.79 -0.57 18.18
N ASN A 167 15.06 -1.86 18.41
CA ASN A 167 15.06 -2.88 17.38
C ASN A 167 13.73 -3.62 17.45
N LEU A 168 12.80 -3.25 16.58
CA LEU A 168 11.47 -3.86 16.54
C LEU A 168 11.58 -5.31 16.04
N LYS A 169 11.26 -6.26 16.91
CA LYS A 169 11.12 -7.67 16.56
C LYS A 169 9.65 -8.04 16.58
N ILE A 170 9.04 -8.13 15.41
CA ILE A 170 7.67 -8.63 15.26
C ILE A 170 7.73 -10.15 15.13
N LEU A 171 7.14 -10.84 16.10
CA LEU A 171 6.99 -12.29 16.10
C LEU A 171 5.53 -12.62 15.76
N ASP A 172 5.29 -13.10 14.55
CA ASP A 172 4.00 -13.66 14.17
C ASP A 172 3.85 -15.04 14.80
N ILE A 173 3.16 -15.09 15.95
CA ILE A 173 2.77 -16.35 16.56
C ILE A 173 1.48 -16.79 15.89
N LEU A 174 1.60 -17.63 14.85
CA LEU A 174 0.47 -18.44 14.42
C LEU A 174 0.16 -19.41 15.56
N GLU A 175 -0.95 -19.20 16.25
CA GLU A 175 -1.50 -20.20 17.16
C GLU A 175 -1.79 -21.46 16.35
N LYS A 176 -0.91 -22.45 16.47
CA LYS A 176 -1.03 -23.73 15.78
C LYS A 176 -2.20 -24.48 16.44
N LYS A 177 -3.43 -24.18 16.04
CA LYS A 177 -4.59 -24.99 16.43
C LYS A 177 -4.28 -26.43 16.03
N PRO A 178 -4.34 -27.41 16.94
CA PRO A 178 -4.15 -28.80 16.56
C PRO A 178 -5.24 -29.13 15.55
N VAL A 179 -4.84 -29.43 14.32
CA VAL A 179 -5.73 -30.02 13.32
C VAL A 179 -6.17 -31.35 13.91
N ASP A 180 -7.45 -31.44 14.29
CA ASP A 180 -8.06 -32.70 14.72
C ASP A 180 -8.01 -33.68 13.53
N GLN A 181 -7.07 -34.63 13.59
CA GLN A 181 -6.81 -35.64 12.55
C GLN A 181 -8.00 -36.58 12.30
N ARG A 182 -9.10 -36.47 13.08
CA ARG A 182 -10.30 -37.30 12.92
C ARG A 182 -11.13 -36.98 11.67
N PHE A 183 -10.84 -35.89 10.95
CA PHE A 183 -11.52 -35.53 9.70
C PHE A 183 -10.62 -35.61 8.45
N TYR A 184 -9.64 -36.51 8.45
CA TYR A 184 -8.94 -36.88 7.21
C TYR A 184 -9.68 -38.02 6.50
N PHE A 185 -10.56 -37.68 5.55
CA PHE A 185 -11.04 -38.65 4.58
C PHE A 185 -10.01 -38.75 3.44
N PRO A 186 -9.29 -39.87 3.28
CA PRO A 186 -8.46 -40.05 2.10
C PRO A 186 -9.38 -40.25 0.89
N ILE A 187 -9.48 -39.24 0.02
CA ILE A 187 -10.09 -39.40 -1.30
C ILE A 187 -9.11 -40.21 -2.14
N GLN A 188 -9.28 -41.53 -2.11
CA GLN A 188 -8.78 -42.43 -3.14
C GLN A 188 -9.95 -42.73 -4.06
N PHE A 189 -9.69 -42.79 -5.37
CA PHE A 189 -10.61 -43.06 -6.48
C PHE A 189 -11.37 -41.85 -7.07
N LEU A 190 -10.80 -41.27 -8.14
CA LEU A 190 -11.32 -41.38 -9.50
C LEU A 190 -10.30 -40.77 -10.48
N ASN A 191 -9.57 -41.65 -11.17
CA ASN A 191 -8.72 -41.30 -12.31
C ASN A 191 -9.63 -40.82 -13.45
N GLY A 192 -9.48 -39.57 -13.91
CA GLY A 192 -10.14 -39.14 -15.16
C GLY A 192 -10.41 -37.66 -15.40
N PHE A 193 -10.20 -36.75 -14.44
CA PHE A 193 -10.36 -35.31 -14.67
C PHE A 193 -9.06 -34.55 -14.38
N ASN A 194 -8.50 -33.91 -15.42
CA ASN A 194 -7.40 -32.95 -15.29
C ASN A 194 -7.90 -31.72 -14.52
N ILE A 195 -7.68 -31.72 -13.21
CA ILE A 195 -7.82 -30.53 -12.37
C ILE A 195 -6.41 -30.06 -12.03
N VAL A 196 -6.18 -28.78 -12.32
CA VAL A 196 -4.97 -28.01 -12.08
C VAL A 196 -4.37 -28.35 -10.71
N LYS A 197 -3.10 -28.81 -10.72
CA LYS A 197 -2.28 -28.93 -9.51
C LYS A 197 -2.17 -27.56 -8.87
N PHE A 198 -2.92 -27.30 -7.80
CA PHE A 198 -2.51 -26.30 -6.83
C PHE A 198 -1.29 -26.86 -6.09
N GLN A 199 -0.11 -26.62 -6.65
CA GLN A 199 1.11 -26.67 -5.86
C GLN A 199 0.96 -25.61 -4.77
N ASN A 200 0.89 -26.09 -3.53
CA ASN A 200 1.05 -25.27 -2.35
C ASN A 200 2.43 -24.62 -2.38
N THR A 201 2.47 -23.38 -2.88
CA THR A 201 3.58 -22.45 -2.71
C THR A 201 3.18 -21.36 -1.71
N GLU A 202 2.70 -21.75 -0.52
CA GLU A 202 2.79 -20.88 0.65
C GLU A 202 4.24 -20.85 1.18
N LYS A 203 5.10 -20.18 0.41
CA LYS A 203 6.32 -19.55 0.90
C LYS A 203 6.40 -18.18 0.24
N LYS A 204 5.74 -17.21 0.87
CA LYS A 204 6.10 -15.79 0.90
C LYS A 204 5.05 -15.08 1.75
N GLY A 205 5.39 -14.90 3.03
CA GLY A 205 4.72 -13.89 3.85
C GLY A 205 4.89 -12.55 3.15
N ILE A 206 3.80 -11.98 2.66
CA ILE A 206 3.79 -10.62 2.15
C ILE A 206 3.72 -9.71 3.37
N ILE A 207 4.89 -9.24 3.80
CA ILE A 207 5.02 -8.17 4.78
C ILE A 207 4.51 -6.90 4.10
N LYS A 208 3.33 -6.42 4.49
CA LYS A 208 2.92 -5.04 4.20
C LYS A 208 3.47 -4.17 5.33
N ILE A 209 4.53 -3.42 5.02
CA ILE A 209 5.02 -2.34 5.86
C ILE A 209 4.06 -1.17 5.66
N TYR A 210 3.43 -0.71 6.73
CA TYR A 210 2.79 0.61 6.77
C TYR A 210 3.78 1.54 7.46
N ASP A 211 4.35 2.48 6.71
CA ASP A 211 5.08 3.59 7.31
C ASP A 211 4.07 4.63 7.83
N ILE A 212 4.30 5.13 9.04
CA ILE A 212 3.56 6.23 9.68
C ILE A 212 4.29 7.54 9.35
#